data_AF-A0AAV0STH1-F1
#
_entry.id   AF-A0AAV0STH1-F1
#
_cell.length_a   1.000
_cell.length_b   1.000
_cell.length_c   1.000
_cell.angle_alpha   90.00
_cell.angle_beta   90.00
_cell.angle_gamma   90.00
#
_symmetry.space_group_name_H-M   'P 1'
#
loop_
_entity.id
_entity.type
_entity.pdbx_description
1 polymer ?
#
loop_
_entity_poly.entity_id
_entity_poly.type
_entity_poly.pdbx_seq_one_letter_code
_entity_poly.pdbx_strand_id
1 'polypeptide(L)'
;MSDTKGSKKHNSSSNYEERVKHVSIIAKPLASKKQTKRAYKVVKRATKVKGIKRGVKEVVKGIRKGEKGICIIAGDISPVDVISHIPVLCEENDIPYIFTPSKVDLGVSALSKRPTSCILITPKKPGFNAQEAYDELLEDVKLVQPTY
;
A
#
# COMPACT_ATOMS: atom_id res chain seq x y z
N MET A 1 42.51 4.65 -21.84
CA MET A 1 42.93 4.88 -20.44
C MET A 1 41.96 5.90 -19.87
N SER A 2 40.89 5.40 -19.24
CA SER A 2 40.71 5.27 -17.77
C SER A 2 40.05 6.53 -17.20
N ASP A 3 38.72 6.56 -17.12
CA ASP A 3 37.89 6.15 -15.95
C ASP A 3 37.93 7.17 -14.81
N THR A 4 36.79 7.81 -14.53
CA THR A 4 36.33 8.02 -13.14
C THR A 4 34.80 8.09 -13.11
N LYS A 5 34.21 7.04 -12.51
CA LYS A 5 32.80 6.90 -12.15
C LYS A 5 32.47 7.70 -10.88
N GLY A 6 31.21 8.14 -10.80
CA GLY A 6 30.39 7.97 -9.59
C GLY A 6 29.92 9.25 -8.89
N SER A 7 28.59 9.40 -8.77
CA SER A 7 27.87 9.79 -7.52
C SER A 7 26.43 10.25 -7.79
N LYS A 8 25.44 9.34 -7.87
CA LYS A 8 24.01 9.62 -7.62
C LYS A 8 23.28 8.37 -7.11
N LYS A 9 23.64 7.89 -5.91
CA LYS A 9 22.95 6.79 -5.19
C LYS A 9 23.01 6.98 -3.66
N HIS A 10 22.67 8.16 -3.14
CA HIS A 10 22.70 8.38 -1.69
C HIS A 10 21.64 9.35 -1.15
N ASN A 11 20.40 9.31 -1.67
CA ASN A 11 19.33 10.19 -1.17
C ASN A 11 17.96 9.53 -0.93
N SER A 12 17.80 8.21 -1.14
CA SER A 12 16.51 7.52 -0.97
C SER A 12 16.40 6.66 0.29
N SER A 13 17.53 6.28 0.92
CA SER A 13 17.53 5.42 2.11
C SER A 13 17.20 6.16 3.41
N SER A 14 17.70 7.40 3.59
CA SER A 14 17.47 8.23 4.80
C SER A 14 16.00 8.57 4.99
N ASN A 15 15.33 8.93 3.89
CA ASN A 15 13.96 9.43 3.89
C ASN A 15 12.93 8.34 4.29
N TYR A 16 13.22 7.06 4.02
CA TYR A 16 12.31 5.97 4.42
C TYR A 16 12.31 5.75 5.93
N GLU A 17 13.48 5.71 6.55
CA GLU A 17 13.62 5.48 7.99
C GLU A 17 13.05 6.64 8.80
N GLU A 18 13.22 7.88 8.33
CA GLU A 18 12.55 9.05 8.90
C GLU A 18 11.04 8.94 8.81
N ARG A 19 10.48 8.58 7.65
CA ARG A 19 9.02 8.39 7.51
C ARG A 19 8.48 7.30 8.41
N VAL A 20 9.24 6.21 8.61
CA VAL A 20 8.88 5.14 9.55
C VAL A 20 8.80 5.66 10.99
N LYS A 21 9.60 6.64 11.40
CA LYS A 21 9.51 7.24 12.74
C LYS A 21 8.23 8.07 12.95
N HIS A 22 7.63 8.55 11.86
CA HIS A 22 6.43 9.40 11.88
C HIS A 22 5.13 8.64 11.62
N VAL A 23 5.18 7.30 11.50
CA VAL A 23 3.96 6.49 11.40
C VAL A 23 3.27 6.39 12.74
N SER A 24 1.94 6.27 12.69
CA SER A 24 1.12 5.99 13.86
C SER A 24 1.45 4.62 14.45
N ILE A 25 1.29 4.49 15.77
CA ILE A 25 1.56 3.27 16.53
C ILE A 25 0.70 2.09 16.04
N ILE A 26 -0.47 2.38 15.47
CA ILE A 26 -1.39 1.37 14.93
C ILE A 26 -0.94 0.79 13.57
N ALA A 27 0.11 1.33 12.96
CA ALA A 27 0.59 0.92 11.64
C ALA A 27 1.37 -0.40 11.69
N LYS A 28 0.70 -1.46 12.16
CA LYS A 28 1.21 -2.83 12.23
C LYS A 28 0.22 -3.75 11.48
N PRO A 29 0.70 -4.58 10.55
CA PRO A 29 2.07 -4.77 10.08
C PRO A 29 2.58 -3.67 9.13
N LEU A 30 3.80 -3.18 9.37
CA LEU A 30 4.46 -2.20 8.50
C LEU A 30 5.26 -2.88 7.39
N ALA A 31 5.07 -2.44 6.15
CA ALA A 31 5.82 -2.94 5.01
C ALA A 31 7.32 -2.68 5.14
N SER A 32 8.13 -3.64 4.70
CA SER A 32 9.55 -3.42 4.43
C SER A 32 9.75 -2.57 3.18
N LYS A 33 10.94 -1.95 3.02
CA LYS A 33 11.31 -1.16 1.83
C LYS A 33 11.06 -1.91 0.51
N LYS A 34 11.25 -3.24 0.49
CA LYS A 34 11.01 -4.09 -0.69
C LYS A 34 9.51 -4.23 -0.97
N GLN A 35 8.72 -4.55 0.05
CA GLN A 35 7.26 -4.69 -0.03
C GLN A 35 6.59 -3.38 -0.43
N THR A 36 6.99 -2.24 0.15
CA THR A 36 6.44 -0.92 -0.20
C THR A 36 6.65 -0.59 -1.67
N LYS A 37 7.85 -0.83 -2.22
CA LYS A 37 8.14 -0.59 -3.64
C LYS A 37 7.32 -1.49 -4.55
N ARG A 38 7.13 -2.77 -4.18
CA ARG A 38 6.26 -3.69 -4.92
C ARG A 38 4.80 -3.22 -4.87
N ALA A 39 4.28 -2.94 -3.68
CA ALA A 39 2.94 -2.41 -3.46
C ALA A 39 2.64 -1.17 -4.33
N TYR A 40 3.54 -0.19 -4.34
CA TYR A 40 3.39 1.01 -5.18
C TYR A 40 3.39 0.72 -6.68
N LYS A 41 4.19 -0.23 -7.16
CA LYS A 41 4.16 -0.67 -8.56
C LYS A 41 2.83 -1.33 -8.92
N VAL A 42 2.33 -2.22 -8.05
CA VAL A 42 1.05 -2.92 -8.23
C VAL A 42 -0.11 -1.91 -8.24
N VAL A 43 -0.16 -0.98 -7.28
CA VAL A 43 -1.15 0.11 -7.24
C VAL A 43 -1.13 0.90 -8.55
N LYS A 44 0.05 1.29 -9.05
CA LYS A 44 0.18 2.06 -10.29
C LYS A 44 -0.38 1.33 -11.50
N ARG A 45 -0.17 0.01 -11.60
CA ARG A 45 -0.73 -0.81 -12.68
C ARG A 45 -2.25 -1.02 -12.51
N ALA A 46 -2.70 -1.29 -11.29
CA ALA A 46 -4.13 -1.46 -10.96
C ALA A 46 -4.93 -0.17 -11.21
N THR A 47 -4.33 0.99 -10.98
CA THR A 47 -4.95 2.29 -11.23
C THR A 47 -5.27 2.49 -12.72
N LYS A 48 -4.36 2.10 -13.62
CA LYS A 48 -4.55 2.25 -15.08
C LYS A 48 -5.78 1.49 -15.58
N VAL A 49 -6.08 0.34 -14.98
CA VAL A 49 -7.22 -0.52 -15.33
C VAL A 49 -8.49 -0.21 -14.50
N LYS A 50 -8.48 0.88 -13.73
CA LYS A 50 -9.57 1.26 -12.80
C LYS A 50 -9.95 0.09 -11.86
N GLY A 51 -8.94 -0.66 -11.42
CA GLY A 51 -9.05 -1.79 -10.50
C GLY A 51 -8.64 -1.47 -9.06
N ILE A 52 -8.72 -0.19 -8.67
CA ILE A 52 -8.49 0.25 -7.30
C ILE A 52 -9.72 0.98 -6.74
N LYS A 53 -9.91 0.89 -5.43
CA LYS A 53 -10.78 1.78 -4.65
C LYS A 53 -9.88 2.63 -3.77
N ARG A 54 -10.12 3.94 -3.75
CA ARG A 54 -9.23 4.89 -3.06
C ARG A 54 -9.98 5.62 -1.95
N GLY A 55 -9.34 5.70 -0.80
CA GLY A 55 -9.87 6.35 0.38
C GLY A 55 -10.89 5.51 1.13
N VAL A 56 -11.11 5.90 2.38
CA VAL A 56 -11.88 5.18 3.40
C VAL A 56 -13.28 4.84 2.88
N LYS A 57 -13.99 5.82 2.34
CA LYS A 57 -15.38 5.65 1.87
C LYS A 57 -15.49 4.60 0.75
N GLU A 58 -14.56 4.58 -0.20
CA GLU A 58 -14.61 3.62 -1.31
C GLU A 58 -14.14 2.23 -0.89
N VAL A 59 -13.12 2.15 -0.02
CA VAL A 59 -12.63 0.89 0.54
C VAL A 59 -13.72 0.21 1.36
N VAL A 60 -14.33 0.91 2.32
CA VAL A 60 -15.44 0.37 3.13
C VAL A 60 -16.61 -0.08 2.25
N LYS A 61 -16.95 0.69 1.21
CA LYS A 61 -17.99 0.32 0.26
C LYS A 61 -17.62 -0.94 -0.55
N GLY A 62 -16.35 -1.10 -0.91
CA GLY A 62 -15.84 -2.29 -1.60
C GLY A 62 -15.92 -3.53 -0.72
N ILE A 63 -15.43 -3.42 0.51
CA ILE A 63 -15.47 -4.50 1.51
C ILE A 63 -16.91 -4.95 1.77
N ARG A 64 -17.83 -4.01 2.02
CA ARG A 64 -19.27 -4.32 2.23
C ARG A 64 -19.95 -4.96 1.03
N LYS A 65 -19.42 -4.77 -0.19
CA LYS A 65 -19.93 -5.42 -1.40
C LYS A 65 -19.31 -6.81 -1.64
N GLY A 66 -18.43 -7.28 -0.75
CA GLY A 66 -17.69 -8.52 -0.93
C GLY A 66 -16.54 -8.42 -1.93
N GLU A 67 -16.06 -7.21 -2.25
CA GLU A 67 -14.84 -7.08 -3.05
C GLU A 67 -13.64 -7.58 -2.25
N LYS A 68 -13.03 -8.68 -2.71
CA LYS A 68 -11.80 -9.23 -2.15
C LYS A 68 -10.58 -8.64 -2.87
N GLY A 69 -9.47 -8.55 -2.15
CA GLY A 69 -8.28 -7.88 -2.66
C GLY A 69 -7.15 -7.80 -1.64
N ILE A 70 -6.25 -6.84 -1.85
CA ILE A 70 -5.26 -6.42 -0.85
C ILE A 70 -5.56 -4.98 -0.47
N CYS A 71 -5.62 -4.69 0.83
CA CYS A 71 -5.73 -3.33 1.33
C CYS A 71 -4.35 -2.76 1.68
N ILE A 72 -4.03 -1.56 1.19
CA ILE A 72 -2.82 -0.85 1.55
C ILE A 72 -3.23 0.41 2.28
N ILE A 73 -2.74 0.56 3.51
CA ILE A 73 -3.06 1.66 4.41
C ILE A 73 -1.81 2.52 4.59
N ALA A 74 -1.95 3.84 4.64
CA ALA A 74 -0.83 4.70 5.00
C ALA A 74 -0.73 4.85 6.53
N GLY A 75 0.48 4.80 7.06
CA GLY A 75 0.77 4.88 8.49
C GLY A 75 0.90 6.31 9.02
N ASP A 76 1.15 7.31 8.18
CA ASP A 76 1.35 8.73 8.53
C ASP A 76 0.04 9.55 8.53
N ILE A 77 -1.07 8.88 8.82
CA ILE A 77 -2.40 9.51 8.82
C ILE A 77 -2.70 10.10 10.18
N SER A 78 -3.09 11.37 10.15
CA SER A 78 -3.64 12.10 11.27
C SER A 78 -4.96 12.71 10.81
N PRO A 79 -6.06 12.55 11.57
CA PRO A 79 -6.18 11.80 12.83
C PRO A 79 -6.27 10.28 12.62
N VAL A 80 -5.91 9.50 13.66
CA VAL A 80 -5.86 8.03 13.63
C VAL A 80 -7.25 7.40 13.50
N ASP A 81 -8.30 8.09 13.97
CA ASP A 81 -9.70 7.65 13.91
C ASP A 81 -10.18 7.35 12.48
N VAL A 82 -9.56 7.99 11.48
CA VAL A 82 -9.89 7.82 10.06
C VAL A 82 -9.49 6.43 9.55
N ILE A 83 -8.47 5.79 10.14
CA ILE A 83 -7.98 4.48 9.70
C ILE A 83 -8.18 3.36 10.71
N SER A 84 -8.45 3.65 11.97
CA SER A 84 -8.56 2.65 13.05
C SER A 84 -9.57 1.53 12.75
N HIS A 85 -10.66 1.85 12.06
CA HIS A 85 -11.72 0.91 11.71
C HIS A 85 -11.44 0.07 10.45
N ILE A 86 -10.46 0.46 9.61
CA ILE A 86 -10.20 -0.23 8.34
C ILE A 86 -9.54 -1.61 8.55
N PRO A 87 -8.47 -1.77 9.37
CA PRO A 87 -7.89 -3.08 9.66
C PRO A 87 -8.93 -4.07 10.19
N VAL A 88 -9.78 -3.64 11.12
CA VAL A 88 -10.85 -4.48 11.70
C VAL A 88 -11.81 -4.97 10.62
N LEU A 89 -12.27 -4.08 9.74
CA LEU A 89 -13.14 -4.46 8.61
C LEU A 89 -12.44 -5.41 7.63
N CYS A 90 -11.13 -5.26 7.45
CA CYS A 90 -10.35 -6.16 6.62
C CYS A 90 -10.25 -7.56 7.26
N GLU A 91 -10.05 -7.66 8.57
CA GLU A 91 -9.99 -8.92 9.31
C GLU A 91 -11.34 -9.66 9.28
N GLU A 92 -12.46 -8.98 9.56
CA GLU A 92 -13.81 -9.56 9.49
C GLU A 92 -14.17 -10.12 8.11
N ASN A 93 -13.50 -9.63 7.06
CA ASN A 93 -13.77 -10.01 5.68
C ASN A 93 -12.61 -10.81 5.05
N ASP A 94 -11.65 -11.34 5.82
CA ASP A 94 -10.49 -12.09 5.30
C ASP A 94 -9.72 -11.35 4.19
N ILE A 95 -9.59 -10.03 4.31
CA ILE A 95 -8.88 -9.19 3.34
C ILE A 95 -7.49 -8.89 3.89
N PRO A 96 -6.43 -9.37 3.24
CA PRO A 96 -5.07 -9.06 3.67
C PRO A 96 -4.77 -7.56 3.51
N TYR A 97 -4.11 -6.98 4.50
CA TYR A 97 -3.77 -5.58 4.57
C TYR A 97 -2.33 -5.34 5.01
N ILE A 98 -1.75 -4.22 4.55
CA ILE A 98 -0.40 -3.81 4.92
C ILE A 98 -0.30 -2.29 5.07
N PHE A 99 0.52 -1.84 6.02
CA PHE A 99 0.81 -0.43 6.19
C PHE A 99 2.01 0.01 5.37
N THR A 100 1.93 1.21 4.80
CA THR A 100 3.02 1.91 4.12
C THR A 100 3.33 3.21 4.84
N PRO A 101 4.57 3.69 4.84
CA PRO A 101 4.95 4.81 5.70
C PRO A 101 4.49 6.19 5.21
N SER A 102 3.99 6.32 3.98
CA SER A 102 3.65 7.62 3.38
C SER A 102 2.36 7.60 2.57
N LYS A 103 1.39 8.43 2.98
CA LYS A 103 0.13 8.71 2.26
C LYS A 103 0.34 9.50 0.98
N VAL A 104 1.43 10.28 0.91
CA VAL A 104 1.79 11.06 -0.29
C VAL A 104 2.27 10.11 -1.38
N ASP A 105 3.21 9.22 -1.06
CA ASP A 105 3.73 8.24 -2.03
C ASP A 105 2.63 7.28 -2.50
N LEU A 106 1.74 6.89 -1.59
CA LEU A 106 0.58 6.06 -1.90
C LEU A 106 -0.36 6.78 -2.88
N GLY A 107 -0.65 8.07 -2.67
CA GLY A 107 -1.44 8.89 -3.58
C GLY A 107 -0.79 9.04 -4.97
N VAL A 108 0.51 9.28 -5.02
CA VAL A 108 1.27 9.37 -6.28
C VAL A 108 1.23 8.04 -7.03
N SER A 109 1.35 6.92 -6.33
CA SER A 109 1.25 5.58 -6.91
C SER A 109 -0.14 5.31 -7.49
N ALA A 110 -1.19 5.87 -6.88
CA ALA A 110 -2.57 5.85 -7.37
C ALA A 110 -2.87 6.87 -8.47
N LEU A 111 -1.85 7.50 -9.07
CA LEU A 111 -1.96 8.57 -10.07
C LEU A 111 -2.85 9.73 -9.59
N SER A 112 -2.87 9.99 -8.29
CA SER A 112 -3.62 11.07 -7.66
C SER A 112 -2.69 12.21 -7.26
N LYS A 113 -3.13 13.46 -7.49
CA LYS A 113 -2.46 14.65 -6.95
C LYS A 113 -2.70 14.82 -5.45
N ARG A 114 -3.73 14.18 -4.90
CA ARG A 114 -4.08 14.24 -3.48
C ARG A 114 -3.50 13.03 -2.74
N PRO A 115 -2.96 13.21 -1.52
CA PRO A 115 -2.54 12.10 -0.68
C PRO A 115 -3.72 11.15 -0.41
N THR A 116 -3.45 9.86 -0.35
CA THR A 116 -4.49 8.83 -0.21
C THR A 116 -4.26 8.03 1.05
N SER A 117 -5.34 7.82 1.81
CA SER A 117 -5.27 7.19 3.12
C SER A 117 -5.19 5.67 3.05
N CYS A 118 -6.08 5.07 2.27
CA CYS A 118 -6.12 3.63 2.06
C CYS A 118 -6.49 3.32 0.60
N ILE A 119 -6.03 2.18 0.11
CA ILE A 119 -6.32 1.70 -1.24
C ILE A 119 -6.64 0.22 -1.17
N LEU A 120 -7.78 -0.18 -1.73
CA LEU A 120 -8.10 -1.58 -1.97
C LEU A 120 -7.79 -1.89 -3.43
N ILE A 121 -6.93 -2.89 -3.66
CA ILE A 121 -6.60 -3.40 -4.99
C ILE A 121 -7.51 -4.58 -5.29
N THR A 122 -8.29 -4.48 -6.36
CA THR A 122 -9.20 -5.54 -6.83
C THR A 122 -8.57 -6.21 -8.06
N PRO A 123 -8.08 -7.46 -7.96
CA PRO A 123 -7.34 -8.12 -9.04
C PRO A 123 -8.22 -8.57 -10.21
N LYS A 124 -9.54 -8.74 -9.99
CA LYS A 124 -10.50 -9.32 -10.96
C LYS A 124 -10.87 -8.40 -12.14
N LYS A 125 -10.07 -7.39 -12.47
CA LYS A 125 -10.37 -6.43 -13.54
C LYS A 125 -9.69 -6.82 -14.85
N PRO A 126 -10.43 -6.87 -15.98
CA PRO A 126 -9.85 -7.19 -17.28
C PRO A 126 -8.76 -6.18 -17.66
N GLY A 127 -7.62 -6.68 -18.14
CA GLY A 127 -6.45 -5.88 -18.53
C GLY A 127 -5.40 -5.67 -17.42
N PHE A 128 -5.59 -6.25 -16.23
CA PHE A 128 -4.59 -6.19 -15.17
C PHE A 128 -3.38 -7.08 -15.50
N ASN A 129 -2.29 -6.46 -15.97
CA ASN A 129 -1.06 -7.14 -16.40
C ASN A 129 0.00 -7.26 -15.29
N ALA A 130 -0.43 -7.35 -14.03
CA ALA A 130 0.46 -7.39 -12.87
C ALA A 130 0.06 -8.47 -11.87
N GLN A 131 -0.61 -9.52 -12.35
CA GLN A 131 -1.14 -10.59 -11.51
C GLN A 131 -0.01 -11.27 -10.70
N GLU A 132 1.09 -11.64 -11.34
CA GLU A 132 2.26 -12.24 -10.67
C GLU A 132 2.82 -11.36 -9.53
N ALA A 133 2.99 -10.06 -9.79
CA ALA A 133 3.48 -9.12 -8.76
C ALA A 133 2.45 -8.86 -7.65
N TYR A 134 1.16 -9.05 -7.94
CA TYR A 134 0.08 -8.97 -6.97
C TYR A 134 0.05 -10.22 -6.11
N ASP A 135 0.23 -11.41 -6.68
CA ASP A 135 0.24 -12.69 -5.98
C ASP A 135 1.46 -12.79 -5.05
N GLU A 136 2.65 -12.37 -5.51
CA GLU A 136 3.85 -12.28 -4.65
C GLU A 136 3.63 -11.31 -3.48
N LEU A 137 2.99 -10.15 -3.74
CA LEU A 137 2.64 -9.20 -2.68
C LEU A 137 1.59 -9.78 -1.73
N LEU A 138 0.64 -10.58 -2.23
CA LEU A 138 -0.37 -11.23 -1.41
C LEU A 138 0.26 -12.21 -0.42
N GLU A 139 1.20 -13.03 -0.89
CA GLU A 139 1.97 -13.95 -0.04
C GLU A 139 2.79 -13.20 1.00
N ASP A 140 3.53 -12.16 0.58
CA ASP A 140 4.27 -11.32 1.51
C ASP A 140 3.38 -10.72 2.59
N VAL A 141 2.21 -10.19 2.23
CA VAL A 141 1.30 -9.54 3.16
C VAL A 141 0.76 -10.55 4.17
N LYS A 142 0.38 -11.75 3.69
CA LYS A 142 -0.08 -12.84 4.56
C LYS A 142 0.98 -13.31 5.55
N LEU A 143 2.26 -13.29 5.18
CA LEU A 143 3.36 -13.65 6.08
C LEU A 143 3.58 -12.62 7.19
N VAL A 144 3.37 -11.33 6.90
CA VAL A 144 3.59 -10.26 7.88
C VAL A 144 2.35 -10.02 8.73
N GLN A 145 1.14 -10.38 8.25
CA GLN A 145 -0.06 -10.35 9.07
C GLN A 145 -0.04 -11.49 10.10
N PRO A 146 0.06 -11.19 11.41
CA PRO A 146 -0.15 -12.22 12.40
C PRO A 146 -1.59 -12.72 12.27
N THR A 147 -1.75 -14.00 11.96
CA THR A 147 -3.04 -14.68 12.08
C THR A 147 -3.29 -14.84 13.58
N TYR A 148 -4.31 -14.17 14.12
CA TYR A 148 -4.78 -14.39 15.48
C TYR A 148 -5.71 -15.59 15.54
#